data_AF-A0A6N8SBY6-F1
#
_entry.id   AF-A0A6N8SBY6-F1
#
_cell.length_a   1.000
_cell.length_b   1.000
_cell.length_c   1.000
_cell.angle_alpha   90.00
_cell.angle_beta   90.00
_cell.angle_gamma   90.00
#
_symmetry.space_group_name_H-M   'P 1'
#
loop_
_entity.id
_entity.type
_entity.pdbx_description
1 polymer ?
#
loop_
_entity_poly.entity_id
_entity_poly.type
_entity_poly.pdbx_seq_one_letter_code
_entity_poly.pdbx_strand_id
1 'polypeptide(L)' 'MTTSVSNRKLSKLHLALAMLVPVYPLITTILYIVLPLTEGWTIWQRTAVIAPIMVFAMVFVVSPFVQKRFANFILRAA' A
#
# COMPACT_ATOMS: atom_id res chain seq x y z
N MET A 1 -3.42 7.45 -43.31
CA MET A 1 -3.73 8.40 -42.22
C MET A 1 -4.68 7.70 -41.26
N THR A 2 -4.20 7.23 -40.11
CA THR A 2 -4.90 6.64 -38.94
C THR A 2 -3.79 6.05 -38.05
N THR A 3 -3.68 6.19 -36.72
CA THR A 3 -4.47 6.76 -35.63
C THR A 3 -3.51 7.13 -34.49
N SER A 4 -3.74 8.26 -33.84
CA SER A 4 -3.10 8.65 -32.57
C SER A 4 -3.38 7.60 -31.48
N VAL A 5 -2.35 7.14 -30.77
CA VAL A 5 -2.53 6.50 -29.44
C VAL A 5 -1.52 7.09 -28.47
N SER A 6 -1.74 8.37 -28.14
CA SER A 6 -1.20 8.98 -26.94
C SER A 6 -1.91 8.41 -25.71
N ASN A 7 -1.35 7.41 -25.01
CA ASN A 7 -1.59 7.24 -23.57
C ASN A 7 -0.65 6.26 -22.82
N ARG A 8 0.67 6.46 -22.83
CA ARG A 8 1.58 5.68 -21.95
C ARG A 8 1.69 6.19 -20.51
N LYS A 9 0.96 7.24 -20.13
CA LYS A 9 0.94 7.76 -18.74
C LYS A 9 -0.11 7.10 -17.85
N LEU A 10 -1.21 6.57 -18.41
CA LEU A 10 -2.29 5.97 -17.61
C LEU A 10 -1.90 4.64 -16.92
N SER A 11 -0.89 3.94 -17.44
CA SER A 11 -0.44 2.66 -16.85
C SER A 11 0.22 2.85 -15.48
N LYS A 12 1.09 3.85 -15.32
CA LYS A 12 1.77 4.11 -14.03
C LYS A 12 0.79 4.60 -12.96
N LEU A 13 -0.18 5.41 -13.36
CA LEU A 13 -1.20 5.97 -12.46
C LEU A 13 -2.18 4.90 -11.98
N HIS A 14 -2.68 4.06 -12.90
CA HIS A 14 -3.53 2.92 -12.51
C HIS A 14 -2.79 1.92 -11.62
N LEU A 15 -1.50 1.70 -11.88
CA LEU A 15 -0.69 0.79 -11.08
C LEU A 15 -0.43 1.36 -9.68
N ALA A 16 -0.17 2.66 -9.56
CA ALA A 16 -0.11 3.36 -8.28
C ALA A 16 -1.45 3.32 -7.52
N LEU A 17 -2.57 3.56 -8.20
CA LEU A 17 -3.90 3.47 -7.60
C LEU A 17 -4.22 2.05 -7.13
N ALA A 18 -3.84 1.04 -7.92
CA ALA A 18 -4.01 -0.37 -7.55
C ALA A 18 -3.16 -0.77 -6.34
N MET A 19 -2.00 -0.14 -6.13
CA MET A 19 -1.20 -0.29 -4.91
C MET A 19 -1.78 0.50 -3.72
N LEU A 20 -2.42 1.64 -3.98
CA LEU A 20 -3.03 2.46 -2.93
C LEU A 20 -4.20 1.74 -2.25
N VAL A 21 -5.01 1.01 -3.03
CA VAL A 21 -6.21 0.28 -2.54
C VAL A 21 -5.91 -0.66 -1.37
N PRO A 22 -4.86 -1.51 -1.37
CA PRO A 22 -4.53 -2.34 -0.22
C PRO A 22 -3.72 -1.62 0.86
N VAL A 23 -2.88 -0.64 0.50
CA VAL A 23 -2.01 0.06 1.46
C VAL A 23 -2.80 0.99 2.37
N TYR A 24 -3.76 1.74 1.81
CA TYR A 24 -4.56 2.71 2.56
C TYR A 24 -5.36 2.10 3.72
N PRO A 25 -6.17 1.02 3.53
CA PRO A 25 -6.87 0.38 4.63
C PRO A 25 -5.90 -0.27 5.61
N LEU A 26 -4.78 -0.84 5.15
CA LEU A 26 -3.78 -1.43 6.05
C LEU A 26 -3.23 -0.40 7.04
N ILE A 27 -2.76 0.74 6.54
CA ILE A 27 -2.27 1.84 7.38
C ILE A 27 -3.39 2.33 8.31
N THR A 28 -4.60 2.50 7.78
CA THR A 28 -5.75 2.98 8.55
C THR A 28 -6.11 2.03 9.70
N THR A 29 -6.13 0.71 9.46
CA THR A 29 -6.40 -0.30 10.49
C THR A 29 -5.32 -0.32 11.56
N ILE A 30 -4.05 -0.27 11.17
CA ILE A 30 -2.93 -0.18 12.12
C ILE A 30 -3.08 1.06 12.98
N LEU A 31 -3.39 2.21 12.37
CA LEU A 31 -3.56 3.46 13.09
C LEU A 31 -4.73 3.39 14.06
N TYR A 32 -5.88 2.84 13.64
CA TYR A 32 -7.05 2.65 14.51
C TYR A 32 -6.82 1.71 15.68
N ILE A 33 -5.92 0.73 15.53
CA ILE A 33 -5.55 -0.17 16.63
C ILE A 33 -4.54 0.52 17.54
N VAL A 34 -3.50 1.13 16.97
CA VAL A 34 -2.38 1.66 17.76
C VAL A 34 -2.74 2.98 18.47
N LEU A 35 -3.59 3.82 17.88
CA LEU A 35 -4.04 5.08 18.50
C LEU A 35 -4.65 4.88 19.91
N PRO A 36 -5.68 4.05 20.10
CA PRO A 36 -6.27 3.82 21.42
C PRO A 36 -5.29 3.11 22.37
N LEU A 37 -4.47 2.19 21.85
CA LEU A 37 -3.44 1.47 22.63
C LEU A 37 -2.33 2.36 23.17
N THR A 38 -2.13 3.53 22.57
CA THR A 38 -1.09 4.48 22.94
C THR A 38 -1.66 5.77 23.52
N GLU A 39 -2.94 5.79 23.92
CA GLU A 39 -3.51 6.92 24.66
C GLU A 39 -2.74 7.18 25.96
N GLY A 40 -2.35 8.43 26.19
CA GLY A 40 -1.51 8.84 27.32
C GLY A 40 0.00 8.73 27.09
N TRP A 41 0.45 8.15 25.98
CA TRP A 41 1.88 8.06 25.65
C TRP A 41 2.37 9.37 25.03
N THR A 42 3.59 9.76 25.37
CA THR A 42 4.25 10.90 24.73
C THR A 42 4.57 10.59 23.26
N ILE A 43 4.63 11.62 22.41
CA ILE A 43 4.74 11.44 20.95
C ILE A 43 5.86 10.48 20.53
N TRP A 44 7.04 10.55 21.14
CA TRP A 44 8.19 9.70 20.79
C TRP A 44 7.98 8.22 21.11
N GLN A 45 7.27 7.89 22.20
CA GLN A 45 6.95 6.51 22.55
C GLN A 45 5.93 5.93 21.56
N ARG A 46 4.97 6.76 21.13
CA ARG A 46 4.03 6.44 20.06
C ARG A 46 4.77 6.13 18.75
N THR A 47 5.64 7.03 18.28
CA THR A 47 6.36 6.80 17.02
C THR A 47 7.33 5.63 17.10
N ALA A 48 7.97 5.41 18.25
CA ALA A 48 8.87 4.27 18.46
C ALA A 48 8.15 2.91 18.31
N VAL A 49 6.85 2.84 18.62
CA VAL A 49 6.04 1.61 18.45
C VAL A 49 5.38 1.57 17.07
N ILE A 50 4.81 2.69 16.60
CA ILE A 50 4.10 2.76 15.31
C ILE A 50 5.05 2.49 14.14
N ALA A 51 6.25 3.07 14.14
CA ALA A 51 7.19 2.96 13.04
C ALA A 51 7.59 1.51 12.72
N PRO A 52 8.07 0.68 13.67
CA PRO A 52 8.42 -0.70 13.37
C PRO A 52 7.19 -1.51 12.94
N ILE A 53 6.03 -1.32 13.56
CA ILE A 53 4.79 -2.01 13.17
C ILE A 53 4.45 -1.69 11.70
N MET A 54 4.52 -0.42 11.30
CA MET A 54 4.26 -0.02 9.92
C MET A 54 5.27 -0.64 8.94
N VAL A 55 6.56 -0.70 9.30
CA VAL A 55 7.60 -1.32 8.45
C VAL A 55 7.35 -2.82 8.30
N PHE A 56 7.10 -3.53 9.41
CA PHE A 56 6.76 -4.96 9.36
C PHE A 56 5.49 -5.20 8.54
N ALA A 57 4.45 -4.39 8.72
CA ALA A 57 3.23 -4.51 7.94
C ALA A 57 3.48 -4.25 6.45
N MET A 58 4.32 -3.27 6.08
CA MET A 58 4.71 -3.09 4.69
C MET A 58 5.44 -4.30 4.11
N VAL A 59 6.45 -4.83 4.82
CA VAL A 59 7.24 -5.97 4.32
C VAL A 59 6.41 -7.26 4.25
N PHE A 60 5.57 -7.53 5.25
CA PHE A 60 4.82 -8.79 5.33
C PHE A 60 3.44 -8.74 4.70
N VAL A 61 2.81 -7.57 4.54
CA VAL A 61 1.49 -7.45 3.93
C VAL A 61 1.59 -6.82 2.55
N VAL A 62 2.30 -5.70 2.38
CA VAL A 62 2.38 -5.01 1.09
C VAL A 62 3.21 -5.80 0.09
N SER A 63 4.37 -6.34 0.47
CA SER A 63 5.20 -7.13 -0.46
C SER A 63 4.45 -8.34 -1.07
N PRO A 64 3.76 -9.21 -0.31
CA PRO A 64 2.99 -10.29 -0.93
C PRO A 64 1.74 -9.80 -1.64
N PHE A 65 1.09 -8.72 -1.21
CA PHE A 65 -0.07 -8.17 -1.94
C PHE A 65 0.34 -7.67 -3.33
N VAL A 66 1.47 -6.96 -3.38
CA VAL A 66 2.06 -6.48 -4.63
C VAL A 66 2.42 -7.69 -5.49
N GLN A 67 3.18 -8.66 -4.96
CA GLN A 67 3.53 -9.87 -5.72
C GLN A 67 2.30 -10.62 -6.24
N LYS A 68 1.25 -10.79 -5.43
CA LYS A 68 -0.01 -11.46 -5.81
C LYS A 68 -0.78 -10.69 -6.87
N ARG A 69 -0.80 -9.36 -6.80
CA ARG A 69 -1.46 -8.50 -7.81
C ARG A 69 -0.70 -8.48 -9.14
N PHE A 70 0.64 -8.46 -9.09
CA PHE A 70 1.49 -8.57 -10.28
C PHE A 70 1.43 -9.95 -10.90
N ALA A 71 1.47 -11.03 -10.11
CA ALA A 71 1.27 -12.38 -10.60
C ALA A 71 -0.11 -12.52 -11.29
N ASN A 72 -1.15 -11.95 -10.69
CA ASN A 72 -2.49 -11.93 -11.30
C ASN A 72 -2.60 -10.99 -12.52
N PHE A 73 -1.71 -10.01 -12.67
CA PHE A 73 -1.66 -9.16 -13.87
C PHE A 73 -0.93 -9.88 -15.01
N ILE A 74 0.17 -10.58 -14.72
CA ILE A 74 0.92 -11.38 -15.70
C ILE A 74 0.08 -12.58 -16.16
N LEU A 75 -0.57 -13.30 -15.25
CA LEU A 75 -1.46 -14.43 -15.60
C LEU A 75 -2.73 -14.02 -16.36
N ARG A 76 -3.12 -12.74 -16.30
CA ARG A 76 -4.25 -12.20 -17.08
C ARG A 76 -3.80 -11.61 -18.43
N ALA A 77 -2.49 -11.48 -18.65
CA ALA A 77 -1.91 -10.99 -19.89
C ALA A 77 -1.36 -12.11 -20.79
N ALA A 78 -1.38 -13.36 -20.33
CA ALA A 78 -1.13 -14.58 -21.10
C ALA A 78 -2.45 -15.25 -21.49
#